data_AF-A0A4Q9HEP8-F1
#
_entry.id   AF-A0A4Q9HEP8-F1
#
_cell.length_a   1.000
_cell.length_b   1.000
_cell.length_c   1.000
_cell.angle_alpha   90.00
_cell.angle_beta   90.00
_cell.angle_gamma   90.00
#
_symmetry.space_group_name_H-M   'P 1'
#
loop_
_entity.id
_entity.type
_entity.pdbx_description
1 polymer ?
#
loop_
_entity_poly.entity_id
_entity_poly.type
_entity_poly.pdbx_seq_one_letter_code
_entity_poly.pdbx_strand_id
1 'polypeptide(L)'
;MKSFKLVTLIVLGVMGLKSHAQNATAISLPLGGNAYSSLHQDSERTLSNRGIVNWSNPKEYFTAYFRVSKPGTITVSLSDKPMVDGQSVLEFAINNQSKKVSFDETKTFDGKIGEWTIKDTGYVALTIKGIRKSGAKFPSIQTLTIGGTATEGKTAYVKNNEGNFFHWGRRGPSVHLNYQQPENVNAAWYYNEVTVPKGEDILGSYFMANGFGEGYFGMQVNSPTERHILFSVWSPFNTDDPKSIPESHKIKMLKKGEGVHTGEFGNEGAGGQSYLNYMWKAGNTYKFLLHGVPGKDSLTTYTAYFFAPETNKWQLIASFTRPQTRTYLKRFHSFLENFSPVQGDLSRKVLFDNQWICDDKGTWTELKSARFTTDNTGAKGYRMDYQGGVDKGAFYLKNGGFFNDYTIPRKIFTRSTTGKKPEIDFSKLP
;
A
#
# COMPACT_ATOMS: atom_id res chain seq x y z
N MET A 1 -54.53 -43.38 -62.31
CA MET A 1 -53.34 -42.63 -61.84
C MET A 1 -53.20 -42.86 -60.35
N LYS A 2 -52.26 -43.73 -59.95
CA LYS A 2 -52.08 -44.19 -58.56
C LYS A 2 -51.05 -43.32 -57.85
N SER A 3 -51.39 -42.82 -56.67
CA SER A 3 -50.53 -42.00 -55.80
C SER A 3 -49.51 -42.86 -55.07
N PHE A 4 -48.21 -42.54 -55.20
CA PHE A 4 -47.16 -43.07 -54.34
C PHE A 4 -46.91 -42.08 -53.18
N LYS A 5 -47.11 -42.53 -51.94
CA LYS A 5 -46.65 -41.82 -50.73
C LYS A 5 -45.24 -42.32 -50.40
N LEU A 6 -44.27 -41.42 -50.42
CA LEU A 6 -42.90 -41.67 -49.96
C LEU A 6 -42.86 -41.46 -48.44
N VAL A 7 -42.49 -42.50 -47.69
CA VAL A 7 -42.25 -42.44 -46.24
C VAL A 7 -40.76 -42.18 -46.04
N THR A 8 -40.41 -41.04 -45.47
CA THR A 8 -39.03 -40.70 -45.08
C THR A 8 -38.83 -41.07 -43.61
N LEU A 9 -37.93 -42.02 -43.36
CA LEU A 9 -37.51 -42.46 -42.04
C LEU A 9 -36.47 -41.46 -41.48
N ILE A 10 -36.80 -40.75 -40.40
CA ILE A 10 -35.85 -39.87 -39.69
C ILE A 10 -35.16 -40.71 -38.60
N VAL A 11 -33.87 -40.96 -38.78
CA VAL A 11 -33.00 -41.55 -37.75
C VAL A 11 -32.50 -40.44 -36.84
N LEU A 12 -32.96 -40.42 -35.59
CA LEU A 12 -32.44 -39.56 -34.53
C LEU A 12 -31.14 -40.15 -33.97
N GLY A 13 -30.01 -39.61 -34.44
CA GLY A 13 -28.69 -39.86 -33.83
C GLY A 13 -28.51 -39.01 -32.57
N VAL A 14 -28.48 -39.65 -31.40
CA VAL A 14 -28.11 -39.01 -30.13
C VAL A 14 -26.59 -38.75 -30.15
N MET A 15 -26.18 -37.54 -30.51
CA MET A 15 -24.82 -37.07 -30.24
C MET A 15 -24.68 -36.80 -28.74
N GLY A 16 -24.02 -37.72 -28.03
CA GLY A 16 -23.54 -37.47 -26.69
C GLY A 16 -22.53 -36.32 -26.69
N LEU A 17 -22.94 -35.16 -26.20
CA LEU A 17 -22.05 -34.05 -25.86
C LEU A 17 -21.14 -34.52 -24.72
N LYS A 18 -19.96 -35.04 -25.06
CA LYS A 18 -18.84 -35.10 -24.11
C LYS A 18 -18.43 -33.66 -23.81
N SER A 19 -18.96 -33.12 -22.73
CA SER A 19 -18.46 -31.88 -22.12
C SER A 19 -16.98 -32.11 -21.82
N HIS A 20 -16.11 -31.56 -22.66
CA HIS A 20 -14.71 -31.41 -22.30
C HIS A 20 -14.72 -30.39 -21.17
N ALA A 21 -14.48 -30.85 -19.94
CA ALA A 21 -14.12 -29.94 -18.87
C ALA A 21 -12.87 -29.20 -19.34
N GLN A 22 -13.04 -27.96 -19.80
CA GLN A 22 -11.92 -27.05 -19.92
C GLN A 22 -11.27 -27.04 -18.55
N ASN A 23 -10.00 -27.45 -18.49
CA ASN A 23 -9.22 -27.31 -17.27
C ASN A 23 -9.25 -25.84 -16.88
N ALA A 24 -10.06 -25.50 -15.88
CA ALA A 24 -10.13 -24.15 -15.34
C ALA A 24 -8.71 -23.74 -14.96
N THR A 25 -8.27 -22.57 -15.44
CA THR A 25 -6.89 -22.10 -15.24
C THR A 25 -6.61 -21.98 -13.75
N ALA A 26 -5.81 -22.89 -13.21
CA ALA A 26 -5.37 -22.83 -11.83
C ALA A 26 -4.24 -21.81 -11.69
N ILE A 27 -4.29 -21.02 -10.62
CA ILE A 27 -3.22 -20.09 -10.26
C ILE A 27 -2.33 -20.73 -9.19
N SER A 28 -1.04 -20.40 -9.24
CA SER A 28 -0.09 -20.68 -8.17
C SER A 28 -0.07 -19.47 -7.24
N LEU A 29 -0.41 -19.64 -5.96
CA LEU A 29 -0.48 -18.59 -4.95
C LEU A 29 0.68 -18.75 -3.94
N PRO A 30 1.83 -18.08 -4.13
CA PRO A 30 2.94 -18.15 -3.19
C PRO A 30 2.56 -17.48 -1.87
N LEU A 31 2.65 -18.19 -0.76
CA LEU A 31 2.28 -17.63 0.54
C LEU A 31 3.26 -16.56 1.02
N GLY A 32 4.51 -16.60 0.56
CA GLY A 32 5.51 -15.58 0.90
C GLY A 32 5.13 -14.15 0.48
N GLY A 33 4.35 -14.01 -0.59
CA GLY A 33 3.86 -12.71 -1.08
C GLY A 33 2.40 -12.39 -0.76
N ASN A 34 1.61 -13.39 -0.31
CA ASN A 34 0.15 -13.26 -0.25
C ASN A 34 -0.46 -13.61 1.11
N ALA A 35 0.32 -14.16 2.05
CA ALA A 35 -0.13 -14.48 3.39
C ALA A 35 0.26 -13.43 4.43
N TYR A 36 -0.50 -13.38 5.52
CA TYR A 36 -0.27 -12.53 6.68
C TYR A 36 -0.51 -13.35 7.95
N SER A 37 0.39 -13.21 8.93
CA SER A 37 0.26 -13.84 10.24
C SER A 37 -0.68 -13.01 11.11
N SER A 38 -1.56 -13.68 11.86
CA SER A 38 -2.44 -13.06 12.85
C SER A 38 -1.71 -12.34 13.99
N LEU A 39 -0.40 -12.54 14.12
CA LEU A 39 0.42 -11.86 15.12
C LEU A 39 0.91 -10.49 14.63
N HIS A 40 0.96 -10.24 13.32
CA HIS A 40 1.50 -9.01 12.71
C HIS A 40 2.87 -8.57 13.27
N GLN A 41 3.78 -9.54 13.49
CA GLN A 41 5.12 -9.29 14.03
C GLN A 41 6.20 -9.49 12.96
N ASP A 42 7.20 -8.61 12.96
CA ASP A 42 8.24 -8.51 11.95
C ASP A 42 9.39 -9.52 12.10
N SER A 43 9.08 -10.71 12.62
CA SER A 43 10.03 -11.80 12.67
C SER A 43 9.69 -12.72 11.51
N GLU A 44 10.49 -12.74 10.45
CA GLU A 44 10.41 -13.70 9.33
C GLU A 44 10.46 -15.19 9.75
N ARG A 45 10.42 -15.45 11.06
CA ARG A 45 10.40 -16.75 11.72
C ARG A 45 9.31 -17.64 11.16
N THR A 46 8.08 -17.14 11.03
CA THR A 46 6.91 -17.97 10.70
C THR A 46 6.35 -17.77 9.30
N LEU A 47 6.69 -16.65 8.65
CA LEU A 47 6.38 -16.35 7.27
C LEU A 47 7.59 -15.71 6.60
N SER A 48 8.05 -16.33 5.51
CA SER A 48 9.25 -15.91 4.76
C SER A 48 8.99 -15.96 3.25
N ASN A 49 10.02 -15.68 2.44
CA ASN A 49 9.96 -15.89 0.99
C ASN A 49 9.67 -17.36 0.58
N ARG A 50 9.81 -18.31 1.52
CA ARG A 50 9.44 -19.73 1.34
C ARG A 50 8.02 -20.06 1.81
N GLY A 51 7.18 -19.05 2.08
CA GLY A 51 5.83 -19.23 2.62
C GLY A 51 5.82 -19.42 4.14
N ILE A 52 4.82 -20.16 4.63
CA ILE A 52 4.66 -20.49 6.05
C ILE A 52 5.72 -21.50 6.44
N VAL A 53 6.56 -21.16 7.42
CA VAL A 53 7.71 -21.94 7.87
C VAL A 53 7.79 -21.92 9.39
N ASN A 54 8.47 -22.86 10.03
CA ASN A 54 8.71 -22.90 11.49
C ASN A 54 7.48 -22.64 12.40
N TRP A 55 6.27 -22.88 11.91
CA TRP A 55 5.04 -22.55 12.62
C TRP A 55 4.83 -23.53 13.78
N SER A 56 5.00 -23.07 15.01
CA SER A 56 4.86 -23.90 16.22
C SER A 56 3.74 -23.43 17.15
N ASN A 57 3.40 -22.14 17.11
CA ASN A 57 2.39 -21.54 17.98
C ASN A 57 0.97 -21.86 17.47
N PRO A 58 0.15 -22.64 18.22
CA PRO A 58 -1.21 -22.97 17.80
C PRO A 58 -2.18 -21.77 17.84
N LYS A 59 -1.82 -20.66 18.48
CA LYS A 59 -2.62 -19.43 18.47
C LYS A 59 -2.38 -18.57 17.22
N GLU A 60 -1.26 -18.78 16.53
CA GLU A 60 -0.97 -18.11 15.27
C GLU A 60 -1.72 -18.79 14.13
N TYR A 61 -2.35 -17.98 13.30
CA TYR A 61 -2.95 -18.42 12.05
C TYR A 61 -2.53 -17.49 10.92
N PHE A 62 -2.71 -17.95 9.68
CA PHE A 62 -2.36 -17.18 8.50
C PHE A 62 -3.58 -16.92 7.65
N THR A 63 -3.65 -15.74 7.03
CA THR A 63 -4.67 -15.45 6.02
C THR A 63 -3.98 -15.14 4.71
N ALA A 64 -4.27 -15.94 3.68
CA ALA A 64 -3.82 -15.72 2.32
C ALA A 64 -4.92 -15.03 1.50
N TYR A 65 -4.53 -14.02 0.72
CA TYR A 65 -5.47 -13.24 -0.06
C TYR A 65 -5.20 -13.36 -1.56
N PHE A 66 -6.27 -13.47 -2.33
CA PHE A 66 -6.25 -13.36 -3.78
C PHE A 66 -7.58 -12.76 -4.24
N ARG A 67 -7.59 -12.07 -5.38
CA ARG A 67 -8.80 -11.46 -5.93
C ARG A 67 -9.33 -12.27 -7.11
N VAL A 68 -10.65 -12.40 -7.20
CA VAL A 68 -11.37 -12.93 -8.36
C VAL A 68 -12.27 -11.86 -8.98
N SER A 69 -12.48 -11.92 -10.30
CA SER A 69 -13.34 -10.99 -11.04
C SER A 69 -14.71 -11.57 -11.40
N LYS A 70 -14.97 -12.82 -11.00
CA LYS A 70 -16.27 -13.45 -11.17
C LYS A 70 -16.59 -14.42 -10.03
N PRO A 71 -17.87 -14.59 -9.67
CA PRO A 71 -18.29 -15.64 -8.75
C PRO A 71 -18.08 -17.03 -9.40
N GLY A 72 -18.10 -18.08 -8.58
CA GLY A 72 -17.90 -19.45 -9.04
C GLY A 72 -17.35 -20.36 -7.95
N THR A 73 -16.81 -21.51 -8.35
CA THR A 73 -16.14 -22.43 -7.43
C THR A 73 -14.66 -22.10 -7.32
N ILE A 74 -14.10 -22.31 -6.13
CA ILE A 74 -12.67 -22.31 -5.86
C ILE A 74 -12.29 -23.67 -5.29
N THR A 75 -11.33 -24.32 -5.92
CA THR A 75 -10.68 -25.53 -5.42
C THR A 75 -9.27 -25.18 -4.96
N VAL A 76 -8.95 -25.52 -3.71
CA VAL A 76 -7.60 -25.33 -3.15
C VAL A 76 -6.91 -26.68 -3.08
N SER A 77 -5.65 -26.72 -3.51
CA SER A 77 -4.77 -27.88 -3.43
C SER A 77 -3.32 -27.48 -3.12
N LEU A 78 -2.51 -28.48 -2.77
CA LEU A 78 -1.06 -28.38 -2.69
C LEU A 78 -0.48 -29.24 -3.81
N SER A 79 0.42 -28.69 -4.61
CA SER A 79 1.12 -29.44 -5.67
C SER A 79 2.15 -30.41 -5.10
N ASP A 80 2.79 -30.04 -3.98
CA ASP A 80 3.78 -30.85 -3.29
C ASP A 80 3.30 -31.22 -1.89
N LYS A 81 3.69 -32.40 -1.41
CA LYS A 81 3.49 -32.77 0.00
C LYS A 81 4.24 -31.75 0.87
N PRO A 82 3.56 -31.04 1.80
CA PRO A 82 4.25 -30.10 2.67
C PRO A 82 5.23 -30.87 3.58
N MET A 83 6.27 -30.19 4.04
CA MET A 83 7.18 -30.77 5.03
C MET A 83 6.44 -30.89 6.37
N VAL A 84 6.28 -32.12 6.86
CA VAL A 84 5.50 -32.48 8.05
C VAL A 84 6.42 -33.18 9.04
N ASP A 85 6.25 -32.89 10.33
CA ASP A 85 6.92 -33.53 11.47
C ASP A 85 5.86 -34.30 12.27
N GLY A 86 5.84 -35.63 12.15
CA GLY A 86 4.82 -36.51 12.70
C GLY A 86 3.45 -36.36 12.02
N GLN A 87 2.41 -36.12 12.82
CA GLN A 87 1.03 -35.93 12.37
C GLN A 87 0.56 -34.52 12.69
N SER A 88 -0.23 -33.93 11.78
CA SER A 88 -0.83 -32.62 11.98
C SER A 88 -2.23 -32.55 11.38
N VAL A 89 -3.09 -31.72 11.96
CA VAL A 89 -4.36 -31.32 11.36
C VAL A 89 -4.38 -29.82 11.21
N LEU A 90 -4.62 -29.35 9.99
CA LEU A 90 -4.85 -27.95 9.68
C LEU A 90 -6.30 -27.73 9.29
N GLU A 91 -6.80 -26.54 9.55
CA GLU A 91 -8.11 -26.07 9.11
C GLU A 91 -7.93 -24.94 8.09
N PHE A 92 -8.59 -25.08 6.94
CA PHE A 92 -8.64 -24.09 5.87
C PHE A 92 -10.06 -23.53 5.80
N ALA A 93 -10.22 -22.21 5.76
CA ALA A 93 -11.54 -21.59 5.74
C ALA A 93 -11.64 -20.42 4.76
N ILE A 94 -12.73 -20.39 4.00
CA ILE A 94 -13.18 -19.25 3.18
C ILE A 94 -14.64 -18.97 3.55
N ASN A 95 -15.01 -17.71 3.74
CA ASN A 95 -16.39 -17.30 4.09
C ASN A 95 -16.99 -18.09 5.26
N ASN A 96 -16.20 -18.31 6.32
CA ASN A 96 -16.56 -19.10 7.51
C ASN A 96 -16.90 -20.58 7.24
N GLN A 97 -16.68 -21.09 6.02
CA GLN A 97 -16.81 -22.51 5.72
C GLN A 97 -15.44 -23.17 5.84
N SER A 98 -15.28 -24.06 6.82
CA SER A 98 -14.00 -24.71 7.10
C SER A 98 -13.89 -26.13 6.52
N LYS A 99 -12.66 -26.51 6.19
CA LYS A 99 -12.25 -27.86 5.78
C LYS A 99 -11.02 -28.24 6.61
N LYS A 100 -11.08 -29.39 7.29
CA LYS A 100 -9.97 -29.92 8.07
C LYS A 100 -9.21 -30.94 7.24
N VAL A 101 -7.89 -30.82 7.21
CA VAL A 101 -6.99 -31.69 6.44
C VAL A 101 -5.95 -32.27 7.37
N SER A 102 -5.79 -33.60 7.32
CA SER A 102 -4.78 -34.32 8.07
C SER A 102 -3.52 -34.51 7.22
N PHE A 103 -2.37 -34.22 7.81
CA PHE A 103 -1.06 -34.45 7.24
C PHE A 103 -0.31 -35.46 8.11
N ASP A 104 0.38 -36.39 7.47
CA ASP A 104 1.12 -37.47 8.11
C ASP A 104 2.44 -37.64 7.38
N GLU A 105 3.56 -37.57 8.10
CA GLU A 105 4.91 -37.71 7.54
C GLU A 105 5.11 -39.02 6.77
N THR A 106 4.41 -40.09 7.15
CA THR A 106 4.56 -41.44 6.58
C THR A 106 3.64 -41.71 5.39
N LYS A 107 2.57 -40.91 5.21
CA LYS A 107 1.54 -41.16 4.19
C LYS A 107 1.69 -40.25 2.98
N THR A 108 1.28 -40.73 1.83
CA THR A 108 1.08 -39.86 0.67
C THR A 108 -0.08 -38.89 0.92
N PHE A 109 0.01 -37.70 0.33
CA PHE A 109 -1.06 -36.71 0.36
C PHE A 109 -1.54 -36.52 -1.08
N ASP A 110 -2.86 -36.62 -1.31
CA ASP A 110 -3.47 -36.52 -2.65
C ASP A 110 -3.48 -35.08 -3.21
N GLY A 111 -2.97 -34.12 -2.44
CA GLY A 111 -2.89 -32.72 -2.80
C GLY A 111 -4.19 -31.95 -2.53
N LYS A 112 -5.33 -32.59 -2.25
CA LYS A 112 -6.62 -31.91 -2.16
C LYS A 112 -6.85 -31.28 -0.78
N ILE A 113 -7.12 -29.98 -0.76
CA ILE A 113 -7.47 -29.27 0.49
C ILE A 113 -8.98 -29.11 0.61
N GLY A 114 -9.65 -28.63 -0.44
CA GLY A 114 -11.09 -28.43 -0.40
C GLY A 114 -11.64 -27.66 -1.58
N GLU A 115 -12.97 -27.50 -1.56
CA GLU A 115 -13.72 -26.72 -2.54
C GLU A 115 -14.72 -25.81 -1.82
N TRP A 116 -14.88 -24.60 -2.35
CA TRP A 116 -15.76 -23.54 -1.84
C TRP A 116 -16.51 -22.85 -2.98
N THR A 117 -17.70 -22.32 -2.67
CA THR A 117 -18.45 -21.45 -3.58
C THR A 117 -18.22 -19.98 -3.21
N ILE A 118 -17.73 -19.21 -4.17
CA ILE A 118 -17.58 -17.76 -4.07
C ILE A 118 -18.79 -17.10 -4.73
N LYS A 119 -19.53 -16.31 -3.95
CA LYS A 119 -20.80 -15.72 -4.36
C LYS A 119 -20.67 -14.35 -5.04
N ASP A 120 -19.51 -13.71 -4.92
CA ASP A 120 -19.28 -12.35 -5.40
C ASP A 120 -17.85 -12.20 -5.95
N THR A 121 -17.55 -11.04 -6.52
CA THR A 121 -16.23 -10.63 -6.97
C THR A 121 -15.45 -9.94 -5.86
N GLY A 122 -14.14 -9.82 -6.03
CA GLY A 122 -13.28 -9.15 -5.06
C GLY A 122 -12.29 -10.08 -4.40
N TYR A 123 -11.75 -9.64 -3.28
CA TYR A 123 -10.78 -10.39 -2.50
C TYR A 123 -11.43 -11.56 -1.78
N VAL A 124 -10.79 -12.71 -1.90
CA VAL A 124 -11.07 -13.93 -1.16
C VAL A 124 -9.99 -14.08 -0.10
N ALA A 125 -10.42 -14.23 1.14
CA ALA A 125 -9.55 -14.51 2.29
C ALA A 125 -9.61 -16.01 2.61
N LEU A 126 -8.47 -16.69 2.50
CA LEU A 126 -8.28 -18.07 2.90
C LEU A 126 -7.50 -18.12 4.20
N THR A 127 -8.17 -18.45 5.30
CA THR A 127 -7.53 -18.63 6.60
C THR A 127 -6.99 -20.04 6.75
N ILE A 128 -5.80 -20.18 7.33
CA ILE A 128 -5.09 -21.43 7.60
C ILE A 128 -4.77 -21.49 9.10
N LYS A 129 -5.37 -22.44 9.83
CA LYS A 129 -5.24 -22.59 11.29
C LYS A 129 -4.68 -23.96 11.66
N GLY A 130 -3.85 -24.01 12.69
CA GLY A 130 -3.30 -25.24 13.24
C GLY A 130 -4.24 -25.79 14.30
N ILE A 131 -4.76 -27.01 14.11
CA ILE A 131 -5.71 -27.62 15.05
C ILE A 131 -4.98 -28.52 16.05
N ARG A 132 -4.11 -29.41 15.56
CA ARG A 132 -3.27 -30.28 16.39
C ARG A 132 -2.01 -30.68 15.64
N LYS A 133 -0.94 -30.97 16.38
CA LYS A 133 0.33 -31.51 15.87
C LYS A 133 0.91 -32.47 16.91
N SER A 134 1.55 -33.55 16.47
CA SER A 134 2.31 -34.44 17.35
C SER A 134 3.78 -34.05 17.43
N GLY A 135 4.34 -33.49 16.35
CA GLY A 135 5.70 -32.98 16.30
C GLY A 135 5.86 -31.56 16.87
N ALA A 136 7.07 -31.01 16.69
CA ALA A 136 7.43 -29.69 17.18
C ALA A 136 6.74 -28.57 16.38
N LYS A 137 6.41 -28.79 15.10
CA LYS A 137 5.90 -27.77 14.18
C LYS A 137 4.68 -28.25 13.38
N PHE A 138 3.82 -27.31 13.01
CA PHE A 138 2.83 -27.51 11.95
C PHE A 138 3.51 -27.59 10.58
N PRO A 139 2.85 -28.14 9.55
CA PRO A 139 3.39 -28.27 8.20
C PRO A 139 3.85 -26.94 7.62
N SER A 140 5.00 -26.95 6.94
CA SER A 140 5.46 -25.79 6.17
C SER A 140 4.77 -25.76 4.80
N ILE A 141 4.23 -24.60 4.41
CA ILE A 141 3.44 -24.44 3.18
C ILE A 141 4.01 -23.28 2.38
N GLN A 142 4.56 -23.58 1.20
CA GLN A 142 5.16 -22.57 0.34
C GLN A 142 4.12 -21.90 -0.56
N THR A 143 3.32 -22.72 -1.25
CA THR A 143 2.44 -22.30 -2.33
C THR A 143 1.15 -23.10 -2.27
N LEU A 144 0.03 -22.45 -2.57
CA LEU A 144 -1.26 -23.11 -2.81
C LEU A 144 -1.58 -23.06 -4.29
N THR A 145 -2.20 -24.12 -4.81
CA THR A 145 -2.82 -24.12 -6.13
C THR A 145 -4.29 -23.80 -5.98
N ILE A 146 -4.76 -22.76 -6.67
CA ILE A 146 -6.14 -22.28 -6.60
C ILE A 146 -6.76 -22.43 -7.99
N GLY A 147 -7.67 -23.38 -8.16
CA GLY A 147 -8.43 -23.58 -9.41
C GLY A 147 -9.93 -23.39 -9.21
N GLY A 148 -10.71 -23.85 -10.18
CA GLY A 148 -12.18 -23.76 -10.16
C GLY A 148 -12.72 -22.65 -11.05
N THR A 149 -14.04 -22.59 -11.21
CA THR A 149 -14.63 -21.69 -12.21
C THR A 149 -14.36 -20.23 -11.88
N ALA A 150 -14.24 -19.83 -10.61
CA ALA A 150 -13.97 -18.44 -10.23
C ALA A 150 -12.57 -17.92 -10.66
N THR A 151 -11.61 -18.81 -10.96
CA THR A 151 -10.26 -18.41 -11.43
C THR A 151 -10.13 -18.29 -12.95
N GLU A 152 -11.17 -18.62 -13.72
CA GLU A 152 -11.14 -18.47 -15.18
C GLU A 152 -11.22 -16.99 -15.62
N GLY A 153 -11.63 -16.09 -14.71
CA GLY A 153 -11.58 -14.64 -14.93
C GLY A 153 -10.21 -14.03 -14.58
N LYS A 154 -10.10 -12.70 -14.68
CA LYS A 154 -8.93 -11.99 -14.16
C LYS A 154 -8.79 -12.22 -12.66
N THR A 155 -7.60 -12.57 -12.22
CA THR A 155 -7.21 -12.66 -10.81
C THR A 155 -6.13 -11.64 -10.47
N ALA A 156 -6.05 -11.22 -9.21
CA ALA A 156 -4.98 -10.35 -8.71
C ALA A 156 -4.39 -10.91 -7.41
N TYR A 157 -3.08 -11.12 -7.43
CA TYR A 157 -2.26 -11.61 -6.34
C TYR A 157 -0.78 -11.36 -6.71
N VAL A 158 0.11 -11.47 -5.73
CA VAL A 158 1.57 -11.35 -5.93
C VAL A 158 2.09 -12.66 -6.51
N LYS A 159 2.52 -12.65 -7.78
CA LYS A 159 2.81 -13.89 -8.53
C LYS A 159 4.15 -14.54 -8.21
N ASN A 160 5.19 -13.74 -7.94
CA ASN A 160 6.55 -14.19 -7.74
C ASN A 160 7.36 -13.13 -6.95
N ASN A 161 8.60 -13.46 -6.58
CA ASN A 161 9.48 -12.56 -5.84
C ASN A 161 10.48 -11.79 -6.74
N GLU A 162 10.28 -11.78 -8.05
CA GLU A 162 11.14 -11.03 -8.97
C GLU A 162 11.10 -9.54 -8.60
N GLY A 163 12.25 -8.91 -8.36
CA GLY A 163 12.32 -7.52 -7.91
C GLY A 163 11.83 -7.31 -6.46
N ASN A 164 11.96 -8.32 -5.59
CA ASN A 164 11.55 -8.28 -4.18
C ASN A 164 10.03 -8.08 -3.98
N PHE A 165 9.22 -8.56 -4.92
CA PHE A 165 7.78 -8.31 -4.91
C PHE A 165 7.02 -9.01 -3.79
N PHE A 166 7.61 -9.97 -3.07
CA PHE A 166 6.99 -10.46 -1.83
C PHE A 166 7.01 -9.39 -0.73
N HIS A 167 8.11 -8.63 -0.62
CA HIS A 167 8.17 -7.47 0.27
C HIS A 167 7.20 -6.36 -0.20
N TRP A 168 7.32 -5.91 -1.45
CA TRP A 168 6.50 -4.80 -1.98
C TRP A 168 5.02 -5.14 -2.08
N GLY A 169 4.70 -6.35 -2.52
CA GLY A 169 3.33 -6.83 -2.64
C GLY A 169 2.65 -7.01 -1.29
N ARG A 170 3.41 -7.35 -0.24
CA ARG A 170 2.91 -7.41 1.14
C ARG A 170 2.77 -6.04 1.78
N ARG A 171 3.65 -5.08 1.50
CA ARG A 171 3.40 -3.67 1.86
C ARG A 171 2.09 -3.18 1.23
N GLY A 172 1.85 -3.57 -0.01
CA GLY A 172 0.68 -3.16 -0.77
C GLY A 172 0.92 -1.87 -1.55
N PRO A 173 -0.09 -1.40 -2.28
CA PRO A 173 0.05 -0.31 -3.22
C PRO A 173 0.02 1.05 -2.50
N SER A 174 1.13 1.79 -2.51
CA SER A 174 1.12 3.19 -2.13
C SER A 174 0.26 4.00 -3.11
N VAL A 175 -0.46 4.98 -2.57
CA VAL A 175 -1.40 5.81 -3.33
C VAL A 175 -1.06 7.29 -3.17
N HIS A 176 -1.35 8.09 -4.20
CA HIS A 176 -0.91 9.48 -4.27
C HIS A 176 -2.02 10.39 -4.81
N LEU A 177 -2.01 11.64 -4.37
CA LEU A 177 -2.78 12.75 -4.94
C LEU A 177 -1.79 13.77 -5.48
N ASN A 178 -1.85 14.06 -6.78
CA ASN A 178 -1.02 15.07 -7.43
C ASN A 178 -1.87 16.31 -7.68
N TYR A 179 -1.65 17.37 -6.92
CA TYR A 179 -2.47 18.58 -6.97
C TYR A 179 -2.21 19.38 -8.23
N GLN A 180 -3.27 19.80 -8.90
CA GLN A 180 -3.19 20.64 -10.08
C GLN A 180 -3.00 22.09 -9.64
N GLN A 181 -1.87 22.67 -10.06
CA GLN A 181 -1.55 24.08 -9.87
C GLN A 181 -1.75 24.86 -11.17
N PRO A 182 -1.98 26.19 -11.09
CA PRO A 182 -1.91 27.05 -12.27
C PRO A 182 -0.50 27.03 -12.88
N GLU A 183 -0.42 27.23 -14.20
CA GLU A 183 0.86 27.41 -14.89
C GLU A 183 1.51 28.74 -14.51
N ASN A 184 2.84 28.80 -14.62
CA ASN A 184 3.65 30.03 -14.44
C ASN A 184 3.54 30.70 -13.05
N VAL A 185 3.23 29.93 -12.00
CA VAL A 185 3.26 30.41 -10.61
C VAL A 185 4.62 30.10 -9.98
N ASN A 186 5.27 31.13 -9.47
CA ASN A 186 6.46 31.02 -8.63
C ASN A 186 6.04 30.69 -7.19
N ALA A 187 5.57 29.46 -6.96
CA ALA A 187 5.06 29.04 -5.66
C ALA A 187 6.20 28.96 -4.62
N ALA A 188 6.30 29.97 -3.77
CA ALA A 188 7.25 30.01 -2.67
C ALA A 188 6.78 29.18 -1.48
N TRP A 189 5.48 29.14 -1.22
CA TRP A 189 4.91 28.38 -0.10
C TRP A 189 3.89 27.35 -0.55
N TYR A 190 3.83 26.25 0.20
CA TYR A 190 2.83 25.19 0.06
C TYR A 190 2.28 24.79 1.42
N TYR A 191 0.96 24.82 1.55
CA TYR A 191 0.20 24.53 2.76
C TYR A 191 -0.78 23.38 2.53
N ASN A 192 -0.91 22.50 3.52
CA ASN A 192 -1.88 21.41 3.54
C ASN A 192 -2.30 21.06 4.98
N GLU A 193 -3.54 20.58 5.15
CA GLU A 193 -4.06 20.08 6.42
C GLU A 193 -4.28 18.57 6.33
N VAL A 194 -3.81 17.83 7.34
CA VAL A 194 -3.87 16.37 7.37
C VAL A 194 -4.61 15.88 8.59
N THR A 195 -5.61 15.03 8.36
CA THR A 195 -6.35 14.36 9.43
C THR A 195 -6.33 12.85 9.19
N VAL A 196 -5.75 12.10 10.11
CA VAL A 196 -5.86 10.64 10.13
C VAL A 196 -7.06 10.28 11.00
N PRO A 197 -8.14 9.69 10.47
CA PRO A 197 -9.29 9.31 11.28
C PRO A 197 -8.92 8.35 12.42
N LYS A 198 -9.70 8.35 13.50
CA LYS A 198 -9.47 7.44 14.64
C LYS A 198 -9.47 5.98 14.17
N GLY A 199 -8.42 5.24 14.54
CA GLY A 199 -8.26 3.83 14.16
C GLY A 199 -7.59 3.59 12.81
N GLU A 200 -7.31 4.65 12.04
CA GLU A 200 -6.62 4.56 10.75
C GLU A 200 -5.10 4.84 10.88
N ASP A 201 -4.61 5.14 12.08
CA ASP A 201 -3.20 5.33 12.41
C ASP A 201 -2.47 4.00 12.63
N ILE A 202 -2.59 3.12 11.63
CA ILE A 202 -1.98 1.79 11.61
C ILE A 202 -0.46 1.92 11.67
N LEU A 203 0.20 1.07 12.46
CA LEU A 203 1.66 0.98 12.49
C LEU A 203 2.23 0.77 11.08
N GLY A 204 3.40 1.32 10.81
CA GLY A 204 4.02 1.20 9.50
C GLY A 204 3.44 2.15 8.45
N SER A 205 2.66 3.16 8.85
CA SER A 205 2.03 4.09 7.91
C SER A 205 2.81 5.39 7.78
N TYR A 206 2.94 5.87 6.54
CA TYR A 206 3.41 7.22 6.25
C TYR A 206 2.29 8.04 5.59
N PHE A 207 1.84 9.07 6.29
CA PHE A 207 0.85 10.05 5.86
C PHE A 207 1.58 11.30 5.34
N MET A 208 2.01 11.26 4.09
CA MET A 208 2.83 12.33 3.51
C MET A 208 1.94 13.49 3.05
N ALA A 209 2.18 14.66 3.65
CA ALA A 209 1.35 15.86 3.49
C ALA A 209 1.80 16.72 2.30
N ASN A 210 3.05 17.19 2.35
CA ASN A 210 3.60 18.19 1.44
C ASN A 210 4.78 17.61 0.65
N GLY A 211 4.45 16.92 -0.44
CA GLY A 211 5.43 16.47 -1.43
C GLY A 211 5.69 17.55 -2.46
N PHE A 212 6.94 17.61 -2.91
CA PHE A 212 7.42 18.55 -3.92
C PHE A 212 8.44 17.85 -4.84
N GLY A 213 8.94 18.56 -5.85
CA GLY A 213 9.79 17.98 -6.89
C GLY A 213 11.05 17.29 -6.38
N GLU A 214 11.56 17.73 -5.23
CA GLU A 214 12.87 17.34 -4.68
C GLU A 214 12.76 16.77 -3.26
N GLY A 215 11.57 16.47 -2.75
CA GLY A 215 11.43 15.93 -1.40
C GLY A 215 10.00 15.67 -0.94
N TYR A 216 9.91 15.33 0.34
CA TYR A 216 8.65 15.03 1.02
C TYR A 216 8.63 15.55 2.45
N PHE A 217 7.42 15.85 2.94
CA PHE A 217 7.18 16.31 4.31
C PHE A 217 5.85 15.75 4.83
N GLY A 218 5.86 15.04 5.95
CA GLY A 218 4.64 14.42 6.49
C GLY A 218 4.81 13.81 7.87
N MET A 219 3.93 12.87 8.23
CA MET A 219 3.95 12.21 9.55
C MET A 219 3.77 10.70 9.49
N GLN A 220 4.43 9.99 10.40
CA GLN A 220 4.53 8.53 10.42
C GLN A 220 4.03 7.91 11.72
N VAL A 221 3.67 6.62 11.66
CA VAL A 221 3.47 5.76 12.83
C VAL A 221 4.56 4.70 12.85
N ASN A 222 5.63 4.97 13.60
CA ASN A 222 6.86 4.18 13.57
C ASN A 222 6.78 2.98 14.52
N SER A 223 6.22 3.19 15.72
CA SER A 223 6.00 2.14 16.72
C SER A 223 4.82 2.51 17.64
N PRO A 224 4.39 1.62 18.55
CA PRO A 224 3.39 1.97 19.56
C PRO A 224 3.75 3.18 20.43
N THR A 225 5.05 3.52 20.53
CA THR A 225 5.57 4.58 21.41
C THR A 225 6.32 5.67 20.66
N GLU A 226 6.36 5.62 19.32
CA GLU A 226 7.16 6.54 18.52
C GLU A 226 6.43 6.91 17.22
N ARG A 227 6.41 8.21 16.95
CA ARG A 227 5.83 8.81 15.75
C ARG A 227 6.69 9.97 15.29
N HIS A 228 6.95 10.03 14.00
CA HIS A 228 7.80 11.06 13.41
C HIS A 228 6.98 12.09 12.64
N ILE A 229 7.42 13.34 12.71
CA ILE A 229 7.16 14.37 11.70
C ILE A 229 8.42 14.44 10.85
N LEU A 230 8.38 13.90 9.63
CA LEU A 230 9.55 13.64 8.77
C LEU A 230 9.60 14.63 7.61
N PHE A 231 10.77 15.24 7.40
CA PHE A 231 11.07 16.11 6.26
C PHE A 231 12.38 15.69 5.59
N SER A 232 12.33 15.37 4.30
CA SER A 232 13.49 14.93 3.52
C SER A 232 13.61 15.67 2.19
N VAL A 233 14.85 15.85 1.75
CA VAL A 233 15.21 16.46 0.47
C VAL A 233 16.22 15.55 -0.23
N TRP A 234 15.92 15.11 -1.46
CA TRP A 234 16.86 14.34 -2.26
C TRP A 234 18.02 15.18 -2.76
N SER A 235 19.21 14.60 -2.74
CA SER A 235 20.39 15.12 -3.43
C SER A 235 20.14 15.19 -4.96
N PRO A 236 20.76 16.13 -5.69
CA PRO A 236 20.83 16.06 -7.15
C PRO A 236 21.70 14.89 -7.66
N PHE A 237 22.51 14.26 -6.80
CA PHE A 237 23.36 13.13 -7.18
C PHE A 237 22.57 11.82 -7.17
N ASN A 238 22.60 11.08 -8.29
CA ASN A 238 21.86 9.83 -8.45
C ASN A 238 22.61 8.66 -7.79
N THR A 239 22.20 8.32 -6.57
CA THR A 239 22.73 7.19 -5.78
C THR A 239 21.74 6.76 -4.73
N ASP A 240 21.84 5.51 -4.28
CA ASP A 240 21.14 5.00 -3.10
C ASP A 240 21.99 5.05 -1.83
N ASP A 241 23.30 5.31 -1.93
CA ASP A 241 24.19 5.43 -0.77
C ASP A 241 24.51 6.90 -0.48
N PRO A 242 23.99 7.49 0.63
CA PRO A 242 24.27 8.89 0.96
C PRO A 242 25.75 9.18 1.15
N LYS A 243 26.55 8.19 1.58
CA LYS A 243 28.00 8.36 1.78
C LYS A 243 28.76 8.55 0.48
N SER A 244 28.19 8.10 -0.64
CA SER A 244 28.76 8.29 -1.98
C SER A 244 28.51 9.68 -2.58
N ILE A 245 27.66 10.50 -1.93
CA ILE A 245 27.34 11.83 -2.45
C ILE A 245 28.57 12.75 -2.29
N PRO A 246 29.08 13.34 -3.39
CA PRO A 246 30.17 14.29 -3.31
C PRO A 246 29.74 15.56 -2.59
N GLU A 247 30.66 16.24 -1.91
CA GLU A 247 30.38 17.42 -1.08
C GLU A 247 29.63 18.54 -1.83
N SER A 248 29.89 18.71 -3.13
CA SER A 248 29.22 19.67 -4.00
C SER A 248 27.74 19.36 -4.29
N HIS A 249 27.27 18.16 -3.96
CA HIS A 249 25.89 17.70 -4.16
C HIS A 249 25.17 17.41 -2.84
N LYS A 250 25.86 17.44 -1.69
CA LYS A 250 25.23 17.17 -0.40
C LYS A 250 24.18 18.21 -0.03
N ILE A 251 23.12 17.74 0.59
CA ILE A 251 22.12 18.59 1.23
C ILE A 251 22.76 19.18 2.50
N LYS A 252 22.67 20.50 2.65
CA LYS A 252 23.24 21.19 3.82
C LYS A 252 22.13 21.69 4.72
N MET A 253 22.23 21.40 6.02
CA MET A 253 21.34 21.91 7.05
C MET A 253 21.70 23.36 7.40
N LEU A 254 20.75 24.28 7.25
CA LEU A 254 20.90 25.68 7.66
C LEU A 254 20.37 25.93 9.07
N LYS A 255 19.20 25.35 9.37
CA LYS A 255 18.50 25.50 10.65
C LYS A 255 17.77 24.21 10.98
N LYS A 256 17.54 23.97 12.27
CA LYS A 256 16.65 22.92 12.76
C LYS A 256 15.89 23.42 13.99
N GLY A 257 14.67 22.93 14.18
CA GLY A 257 13.91 23.25 15.38
C GLY A 257 14.43 22.51 16.62
N GLU A 258 13.89 22.91 17.76
CA GLU A 258 14.11 22.25 19.03
C GLU A 258 13.60 20.79 18.98
N GLY A 259 14.38 19.85 19.52
CA GLY A 259 14.03 18.42 19.53
C GLY A 259 14.12 17.71 18.16
N VAL A 260 14.52 18.41 17.10
CA VAL A 260 14.63 17.82 15.75
C VAL A 260 15.95 17.07 15.60
N HIS A 261 15.82 15.82 15.17
CA HIS A 261 16.90 14.95 14.74
C HIS A 261 17.19 15.17 13.25
N THR A 262 18.46 15.09 12.86
CA THR A 262 18.89 15.32 11.47
C THR A 262 19.91 14.29 11.05
N GLY A 263 19.87 13.89 9.77
CA GLY A 263 20.78 12.91 9.20
C GLY A 263 20.65 12.83 7.69
N GLU A 264 21.08 11.70 7.14
CA GLU A 264 21.03 11.40 5.71
C GLU A 264 20.15 10.16 5.48
N PHE A 265 19.67 9.96 4.25
CA PHE A 265 18.87 8.79 3.86
C PHE A 265 19.37 8.21 2.53
N GLY A 266 18.97 6.96 2.25
CA GLY A 266 19.40 6.16 1.10
C GLY A 266 18.39 5.07 0.72
N ASN A 267 18.74 4.22 -0.25
CA ASN A 267 17.94 3.09 -0.79
C ASN A 267 16.66 3.47 -1.56
N GLU A 268 16.39 4.76 -1.73
CA GLU A 268 15.25 5.30 -2.49
C GLU A 268 15.67 6.59 -3.20
N GLY A 269 16.86 6.58 -3.78
CA GLY A 269 17.70 7.77 -3.87
C GLY A 269 18.31 8.10 -2.51
N ALA A 270 19.11 9.16 -2.47
CA ALA A 270 19.78 9.58 -1.24
C ALA A 270 19.75 11.10 -1.05
N GLY A 271 19.83 11.55 0.20
CA GLY A 271 19.73 12.96 0.53
C GLY A 271 19.77 13.26 2.02
N GLY A 272 19.31 14.46 2.38
CA GLY A 272 19.22 14.91 3.77
C GLY A 272 17.82 14.68 4.33
N GLN A 273 17.73 14.24 5.58
CA GLN A 273 16.47 14.08 6.29
C GLN A 273 16.51 14.72 7.69
N SER A 274 15.33 15.03 8.19
CA SER A 274 15.11 15.50 9.55
C SER A 274 13.79 14.97 10.08
N TYR A 275 13.73 14.66 11.37
CA TYR A 275 12.47 14.31 12.00
C TYR A 275 12.35 14.84 13.42
N LEU A 276 11.11 15.20 13.79
CA LEU A 276 10.72 15.45 15.17
C LEU A 276 9.96 14.23 15.70
N ASN A 277 10.37 13.72 16.86
CA ASN A 277 9.56 12.77 17.61
C ASN A 277 8.36 13.51 18.21
N TYR A 278 7.17 13.28 17.65
CA TYR A 278 5.94 13.91 18.10
C TYR A 278 4.80 12.90 18.05
N MET A 279 4.27 12.53 19.23
CA MET A 279 3.16 11.59 19.39
C MET A 279 1.82 12.21 18.98
N TRP A 280 1.69 12.55 17.69
CA TRP A 280 0.46 13.03 17.09
C TRP A 280 -0.68 12.02 17.28
N LYS A 281 -1.91 12.52 17.33
CA LYS A 281 -3.12 11.78 17.70
C LYS A 281 -4.07 11.69 16.52
N ALA A 282 -4.56 10.49 16.25
CA ALA A 282 -5.63 10.30 15.26
C ALA A 282 -6.90 11.08 15.66
N GLY A 283 -7.58 11.63 14.67
CA GLY A 283 -8.72 12.52 14.81
C GLY A 283 -8.36 14.01 14.89
N ASN A 284 -7.10 14.36 15.18
CA ASN A 284 -6.64 15.75 15.11
C ASN A 284 -6.25 16.14 13.68
N THR A 285 -6.43 17.42 13.36
CA THR A 285 -5.98 18.02 12.11
C THR A 285 -4.66 18.75 12.35
N TYR A 286 -3.62 18.29 11.66
CA TYR A 286 -2.28 18.90 11.68
C TYR A 286 -2.06 19.74 10.43
N LYS A 287 -1.23 20.78 10.52
CA LYS A 287 -0.95 21.66 9.37
C LYS A 287 0.52 21.57 8.99
N PHE A 288 0.76 21.47 7.70
CA PHE A 288 2.09 21.36 7.11
C PHE A 288 2.32 22.56 6.20
N LEU A 289 3.39 23.30 6.46
CA LEU A 289 3.80 24.45 5.66
C LEU A 289 5.22 24.23 5.17
N LEU A 290 5.42 24.34 3.87
CA LEU A 290 6.71 24.22 3.22
C LEU A 290 7.03 25.53 2.49
N HIS A 291 8.25 26.03 2.69
CA HIS A 291 8.82 27.15 1.96
C HIS A 291 9.92 26.65 1.03
N GLY A 292 9.92 27.04 -0.24
CA GLY A 292 10.95 26.69 -1.21
C GLY A 292 11.27 27.87 -2.11
N VAL A 293 12.50 28.39 -2.00
CA VAL A 293 12.92 29.58 -2.74
C VAL A 293 14.30 29.42 -3.38
N PRO A 294 14.48 29.87 -4.64
CA PRO A 294 15.77 29.85 -5.30
C PRO A 294 16.72 30.90 -4.69
N GLY A 295 17.96 30.49 -4.45
CA GLY A 295 19.06 31.36 -4.01
C GLY A 295 19.87 31.95 -5.19
N LYS A 296 20.98 32.64 -4.86
CA LYS A 296 21.84 33.32 -5.83
C LYS A 296 22.79 32.38 -6.60
N ASP A 297 23.25 31.27 -6.01
CA ASP A 297 24.33 30.42 -6.57
C ASP A 297 23.88 29.02 -7.04
N SER A 298 22.79 28.93 -7.82
CA SER A 298 22.23 27.64 -8.26
C SER A 298 21.89 26.71 -7.08
N LEU A 299 21.33 27.28 -6.00
CA LEU A 299 20.82 26.56 -4.85
C LEU A 299 19.34 26.87 -4.65
N THR A 300 18.63 25.94 -4.03
CA THR A 300 17.26 26.17 -3.55
C THR A 300 17.21 25.83 -2.07
N THR A 301 16.60 26.71 -1.29
CA THR A 301 16.40 26.49 0.15
C THR A 301 14.99 25.99 0.40
N TYR A 302 14.87 24.88 1.13
CA TYR A 302 13.60 24.30 1.55
C TYR A 302 13.48 24.36 3.07
N THR A 303 12.39 24.93 3.59
CA THR A 303 12.14 25.04 5.03
C THR A 303 10.77 24.49 5.38
N ALA A 304 10.71 23.54 6.31
CA ALA A 304 9.50 22.85 6.70
C ALA A 304 9.05 23.27 8.11
N TYR A 305 7.76 23.61 8.23
CA TYR A 305 7.12 23.97 9.47
C TYR A 305 5.90 23.08 9.74
N PHE A 306 5.79 22.63 10.98
CA PHE A 306 4.70 21.78 11.46
C PHE A 306 3.88 22.52 12.50
N PHE A 307 2.55 22.45 12.37
CA PHE A 307 1.64 22.99 13.36
C PHE A 307 0.87 21.86 14.03
N ALA A 308 0.97 21.82 15.36
CA ALA A 308 0.22 20.89 16.18
C ALA A 308 -0.88 21.61 16.98
N PRO A 309 -2.15 21.23 16.84
CA PRO A 309 -3.26 21.90 17.51
C PRO A 309 -3.17 21.79 19.04
N GLU A 310 -2.48 20.78 19.59
CA GLU A 310 -2.29 20.63 21.04
C GLU A 310 -1.40 21.72 21.64
N THR A 311 -0.51 22.29 20.83
CA THR A 311 0.40 23.37 21.28
C THR A 311 -0.02 24.73 20.74
N ASN A 312 -0.82 24.76 19.65
CA ASN A 312 -1.27 25.96 18.96
C ASN A 312 -0.12 26.86 18.48
N LYS A 313 0.99 26.25 18.02
CA LYS A 313 2.19 26.95 17.55
C LYS A 313 2.76 26.25 16.32
N TRP A 314 3.37 27.04 15.44
CA TRP A 314 4.26 26.52 14.40
C TRP A 314 5.61 26.12 15.02
N GLN A 315 6.14 24.99 14.57
CA GLN A 315 7.45 24.49 14.95
C GLN A 315 8.28 24.34 13.67
N LEU A 316 9.52 24.84 13.70
CA LEU A 316 10.49 24.56 12.65
C LEU A 316 10.85 23.08 12.71
N ILE A 317 10.83 22.39 11.58
CA ILE A 317 11.42 21.05 11.47
C ILE A 317 12.89 21.25 11.05
N ALA A 318 13.13 21.58 9.79
CA ALA A 318 14.46 21.95 9.34
C ALA A 318 14.40 22.91 8.15
N SER A 319 15.53 23.56 7.92
CA SER A 319 15.84 24.31 6.70
C SER A 319 17.06 23.68 6.04
N PHE A 320 16.91 23.25 4.79
CA PHE A 320 17.95 22.62 3.99
C PHE A 320 18.23 23.41 2.72
N THR A 321 19.50 23.45 2.28
CA THR A 321 19.84 23.86 0.92
C THR A 321 20.13 22.65 0.06
N ARG A 322 19.54 22.63 -1.13
CA ARG A 322 19.87 21.69 -2.21
C ARG A 322 20.75 22.41 -3.25
N PRO A 323 22.00 21.96 -3.48
CA PRO A 323 22.85 22.52 -4.52
C PRO A 323 22.39 22.14 -5.93
N GLN A 324 22.96 22.79 -6.94
CA GLN A 324 22.69 22.57 -8.37
C GLN A 324 21.21 22.56 -8.73
N THR A 325 20.45 23.42 -8.06
CA THR A 325 19.00 23.49 -8.15
C THR A 325 18.59 24.94 -8.04
N ARG A 326 17.80 25.45 -8.98
CA ARG A 326 17.26 26.81 -8.90
C ARG A 326 15.78 26.78 -9.26
N THR A 327 14.93 26.56 -8.27
CA THR A 327 13.48 26.42 -8.49
C THR A 327 12.67 26.99 -7.33
N TYR A 328 11.45 27.41 -7.64
CA TYR A 328 10.35 27.47 -6.67
C TYR A 328 9.74 26.07 -6.49
N LEU A 329 8.84 25.91 -5.52
CA LEU A 329 8.16 24.64 -5.29
C LEU A 329 7.34 24.22 -6.51
N LYS A 330 7.42 22.94 -6.85
CA LYS A 330 6.69 22.31 -7.96
C LYS A 330 6.26 20.91 -7.56
N ARG A 331 5.38 20.29 -8.36
CA ARG A 331 4.93 18.90 -8.22
C ARG A 331 4.29 18.63 -6.85
N PHE A 332 3.36 19.49 -6.45
CA PHE A 332 2.62 19.36 -5.21
C PHE A 332 1.87 18.04 -5.15
N HIS A 333 2.16 17.23 -4.14
CA HIS A 333 1.48 15.96 -3.95
C HIS A 333 1.37 15.56 -2.48
N SER A 334 0.53 14.58 -2.22
CA SER A 334 0.42 13.85 -0.95
C SER A 334 0.41 12.36 -1.26
N PHE A 335 0.82 11.52 -0.31
CA PHE A 335 0.70 10.07 -0.47
C PHE A 335 0.37 9.37 0.84
N LEU A 336 -0.13 8.15 0.71
CA LEU A 336 -0.35 7.21 1.79
C LEU A 336 0.40 5.93 1.47
N GLU A 337 1.32 5.58 2.37
CA GLU A 337 2.19 4.43 2.22
C GLU A 337 2.10 3.51 3.43
N ASN A 338 2.25 2.20 3.18
CA ASN A 338 2.64 1.22 4.18
C ASN A 338 4.11 0.84 3.97
N PHE A 339 4.96 1.09 4.96
CA PHE A 339 6.36 0.68 4.97
C PHE A 339 6.60 -0.64 5.71
N SER A 340 5.56 -1.29 6.25
CA SER A 340 5.65 -2.56 6.97
C SER A 340 4.89 -3.71 6.26
N PRO A 341 5.59 -4.71 5.71
CA PRO A 341 4.95 -5.86 5.06
C PRO A 341 3.96 -6.62 5.95
N VAL A 342 4.16 -6.65 7.26
CA VAL A 342 3.29 -7.38 8.20
C VAL A 342 1.96 -6.69 8.48
N GLN A 343 1.81 -5.43 8.05
CA GLN A 343 0.60 -4.61 8.23
C GLN A 343 -0.21 -4.42 6.93
N GLY A 344 0.13 -5.16 5.88
CA GLY A 344 -0.48 -4.98 4.55
C GLY A 344 -1.93 -5.43 4.45
N ASP A 345 -2.37 -6.33 5.32
CA ASP A 345 -3.76 -6.78 5.45
C ASP A 345 -4.59 -5.91 6.39
N LEU A 346 -4.04 -4.79 6.86
CA LEU A 346 -4.77 -3.73 7.54
C LEU A 346 -4.96 -2.54 6.59
N SER A 347 -6.18 -2.01 6.55
CA SER A 347 -6.46 -0.78 5.80
C SER A 347 -6.04 0.44 6.61
N ARG A 348 -5.56 1.45 5.90
CA ARG A 348 -5.25 2.78 6.45
C ARG A 348 -5.91 3.84 5.57
N LYS A 349 -6.34 4.95 6.17
CA LYS A 349 -6.99 6.08 5.50
C LYS A 349 -6.50 7.41 6.06
N VAL A 350 -6.45 8.42 5.19
CA VAL A 350 -6.12 9.79 5.56
C VAL A 350 -6.95 10.78 4.77
N LEU A 351 -7.24 11.92 5.39
CA LEU A 351 -7.91 13.07 4.78
C LEU A 351 -6.89 14.21 4.59
N PHE A 352 -6.93 14.82 3.41
CA PHE A 352 -6.17 16.02 3.07
C PHE A 352 -7.14 17.14 2.74
N ASP A 353 -7.06 18.26 3.46
CA ASP A 353 -7.94 19.41 3.25
C ASP A 353 -7.15 20.73 3.14
N ASN A 354 -7.83 21.75 2.63
CA ASN A 354 -7.39 23.12 2.59
C ASN A 354 -5.99 23.32 1.96
N GLN A 355 -5.73 22.72 0.79
CA GLN A 355 -4.45 22.90 0.09
C GLN A 355 -4.34 24.30 -0.50
N TRP A 356 -3.22 24.97 -0.26
CA TRP A 356 -2.92 26.30 -0.79
C TRP A 356 -1.46 26.44 -1.19
N ILE A 357 -1.21 27.26 -2.21
CA ILE A 357 0.13 27.77 -2.53
C ILE A 357 0.15 29.28 -2.39
N CYS A 358 1.29 29.84 -2.00
CA CYS A 358 1.53 31.28 -2.01
C CYS A 358 2.69 31.58 -2.96
N ASP A 359 2.49 32.49 -3.89
CA ASP A 359 3.56 32.93 -4.79
C ASP A 359 4.58 33.85 -4.10
N ASP A 360 5.64 34.20 -4.83
CA ASP A 360 6.70 35.12 -4.40
C ASP A 360 6.25 36.58 -4.21
N LYS A 361 4.99 36.90 -4.55
CA LYS A 361 4.36 38.22 -4.37
C LYS A 361 3.35 38.23 -3.21
N GLY A 362 3.12 37.09 -2.55
CA GLY A 362 2.15 36.98 -1.45
C GLY A 362 0.73 36.60 -1.89
N THR A 363 0.53 36.20 -3.14
CA THR A 363 -0.78 35.80 -3.67
C THR A 363 -1.07 34.35 -3.35
N TRP A 364 -2.14 34.11 -2.60
CA TRP A 364 -2.61 32.78 -2.24
C TRP A 364 -3.54 32.19 -3.29
N THR A 365 -3.30 30.94 -3.69
CA THR A 365 -4.16 30.17 -4.61
C THR A 365 -4.56 28.83 -3.99
N GLU A 366 -5.87 28.55 -3.92
CA GLU A 366 -6.40 27.28 -3.43
C GLU A 366 -6.20 26.17 -4.48
N LEU A 367 -5.63 25.04 -4.07
CA LEU A 367 -5.54 23.85 -4.90
C LEU A 367 -6.75 22.95 -4.60
N LYS A 368 -7.65 22.83 -5.58
CA LYS A 368 -8.94 22.13 -5.42
C LYS A 368 -9.12 20.92 -6.32
N SER A 369 -8.14 20.61 -7.16
CA SER A 369 -8.15 19.47 -8.06
C SER A 369 -6.92 18.61 -7.87
N ALA A 370 -7.08 17.29 -7.83
CA ALA A 370 -5.97 16.35 -7.65
C ALA A 370 -6.12 15.12 -8.54
N ARG A 371 -5.01 14.69 -9.15
CA ARG A 371 -4.93 13.44 -9.92
C ARG A 371 -4.49 12.30 -9.01
N PHE A 372 -5.32 11.28 -8.89
CA PHE A 372 -5.02 10.06 -8.14
C PHE A 372 -4.06 9.15 -8.91
N THR A 373 -3.05 8.58 -8.26
CA THR A 373 -2.14 7.57 -8.84
C THR A 373 -1.78 6.48 -7.84
N THR A 374 -1.35 5.33 -8.33
CA THR A 374 -0.79 4.23 -7.52
C THR A 374 0.69 4.06 -7.84
N ASP A 375 1.42 3.39 -6.96
CA ASP A 375 2.78 2.92 -7.21
C ASP A 375 2.83 1.74 -8.24
N ASN A 376 4.02 1.15 -8.37
CA ASN A 376 4.27 0.00 -9.23
C ASN A 376 3.49 -1.27 -8.81
N THR A 377 3.25 -1.46 -7.50
CA THR A 377 2.47 -2.59 -6.97
C THR A 377 1.02 -2.53 -7.48
N GLY A 378 0.42 -1.34 -7.43
CA GLY A 378 -0.90 -1.09 -8.01
C GLY A 378 -0.89 -1.16 -9.54
N ALA A 379 0.15 -0.60 -10.20
CA ALA A 379 0.27 -0.59 -11.65
C ALA A 379 0.39 -2.00 -12.26
N LYS A 380 1.13 -2.92 -11.62
CA LYS A 380 1.18 -4.34 -12.00
C LYS A 380 -0.14 -5.08 -11.80
N GLY A 381 -1.05 -4.52 -11.00
CA GLY A 381 -2.31 -5.16 -10.63
C GLY A 381 -2.13 -6.39 -9.74
N TYR A 382 -1.04 -6.47 -8.98
CA TYR A 382 -0.83 -7.55 -8.00
C TYR A 382 -1.71 -7.33 -6.77
N ARG A 383 -1.90 -6.07 -6.38
CA ARG A 383 -2.80 -5.62 -5.34
C ARG A 383 -3.73 -4.56 -5.92
N MET A 384 -5.00 -4.59 -5.54
CA MET A 384 -6.07 -3.73 -6.04
C MET A 384 -6.83 -3.02 -4.93
N ASP A 385 -6.39 -3.12 -3.68
CA ASP A 385 -6.93 -2.43 -2.52
C ASP A 385 -6.30 -1.03 -2.37
N TYR A 386 -6.59 -0.19 -3.36
CA TYR A 386 -6.23 1.23 -3.41
C TYR A 386 -7.43 2.11 -3.77
N GLN A 387 -7.58 3.22 -3.06
CA GLN A 387 -8.64 4.20 -3.27
C GLN A 387 -8.15 5.63 -3.04
N GLY A 388 -8.78 6.55 -3.74
CA GLY A 388 -8.69 7.98 -3.47
C GLY A 388 -9.94 8.67 -3.97
N GLY A 389 -10.23 9.85 -3.43
CA GLY A 389 -11.42 10.60 -3.83
C GLY A 389 -11.68 11.80 -2.96
N VAL A 390 -12.95 12.19 -2.87
CA VAL A 390 -13.43 13.27 -1.99
C VAL A 390 -14.39 12.66 -0.98
N ASP A 391 -14.21 12.99 0.29
CA ASP A 391 -15.04 12.59 1.42
C ASP A 391 -15.35 13.83 2.27
N LYS A 392 -16.64 14.19 2.37
CA LYS A 392 -17.12 15.37 3.11
C LYS A 392 -16.35 16.67 2.84
N GLY A 393 -15.96 16.89 1.58
CA GLY A 393 -15.26 18.11 1.15
C GLY A 393 -13.74 18.04 1.20
N ALA A 394 -13.15 17.07 1.91
CA ALA A 394 -11.71 16.83 1.91
C ALA A 394 -11.33 15.79 0.84
N PHE A 395 -10.11 15.84 0.32
CA PHE A 395 -9.57 14.70 -0.41
C PHE A 395 -9.25 13.56 0.55
N TYR A 396 -9.30 12.32 0.08
CA TYR A 396 -8.84 11.17 0.87
C TYR A 396 -7.98 10.22 0.04
N LEU A 397 -7.14 9.48 0.76
CA LEU A 397 -6.44 8.30 0.27
C LEU A 397 -6.73 7.13 1.22
N LYS A 398 -6.84 5.92 0.66
CA LYS A 398 -7.00 4.67 1.41
C LYS A 398 -6.28 3.54 0.69
N ASN A 399 -5.51 2.72 1.41
CA ASN A 399 -4.88 1.53 0.86
C ASN A 399 -4.77 0.39 1.89
N GLY A 400 -4.42 -0.80 1.42
CA GLY A 400 -4.27 -2.00 2.25
C GLY A 400 -5.60 -2.58 2.73
N GLY A 401 -5.54 -3.69 3.44
CA GLY A 401 -6.74 -4.30 4.04
C GLY A 401 -7.64 -5.08 3.09
N PHE A 402 -7.22 -5.30 1.84
CA PHE A 402 -7.89 -6.19 0.90
C PHE A 402 -9.38 -5.86 0.67
N PHE A 403 -9.75 -4.57 0.72
CA PHE A 403 -11.11 -4.16 0.38
C PHE A 403 -11.40 -4.33 -1.12
N ASN A 404 -12.68 -4.44 -1.48
CA ASN A 404 -13.08 -4.84 -2.83
C ASN A 404 -13.11 -3.70 -3.85
N ASP A 405 -13.59 -2.53 -3.46
CA ASP A 405 -13.77 -1.39 -4.37
C ASP A 405 -12.47 -0.64 -4.56
N TYR A 406 -12.12 -0.23 -5.77
CA TYR A 406 -10.88 0.49 -6.03
C TYR A 406 -11.08 1.68 -6.95
N THR A 407 -10.17 2.65 -6.85
CA THR A 407 -10.22 3.84 -7.70
C THR A 407 -9.37 3.63 -8.95
N ILE A 408 -9.92 3.95 -10.12
CA ILE A 408 -9.17 3.91 -11.38
C ILE A 408 -8.02 4.94 -11.32
N PRO A 409 -6.75 4.53 -11.49
CA PRO A 409 -5.62 5.44 -11.52
C PRO A 409 -5.77 6.52 -12.60
N ARG A 410 -5.16 7.68 -12.37
CA ARG A 410 -5.18 8.90 -13.19
C ARG A 410 -6.52 9.66 -13.20
N LYS A 411 -7.54 9.18 -12.49
CA LYS A 411 -8.78 9.94 -12.25
C LYS A 411 -8.45 11.26 -11.56
N ILE A 412 -9.08 12.33 -12.03
CA ILE A 412 -9.01 13.65 -11.41
C ILE A 412 -10.23 13.79 -10.50
N PHE A 413 -9.98 14.27 -9.29
CA PHE A 413 -11.00 14.64 -8.33
C PHE A 413 -10.96 16.14 -8.10
N THR A 414 -12.12 16.73 -7.87
CA THR A 414 -12.26 18.14 -7.53
C THR A 414 -13.06 18.24 -6.24
N ARG A 415 -12.55 18.96 -5.24
CA ARG A 415 -13.29 19.31 -4.02
C ARG A 415 -13.91 20.70 -4.15
N SER A 416 -14.94 20.96 -3.35
CA SER A 416 -15.53 22.30 -3.25
C SER A 416 -14.50 23.29 -2.68
N THR A 417 -14.50 24.52 -3.20
CA THR A 417 -13.68 25.60 -2.66
C THR A 417 -14.12 25.96 -1.25
N THR A 418 -13.18 26.05 -0.33
CA THR A 418 -13.46 26.56 1.02
C THR A 418 -13.30 28.08 1.07
N GLY A 419 -12.43 28.65 0.22
CA GLY A 419 -12.09 30.06 0.23
C GLY A 419 -11.35 30.52 1.50
N LYS A 420 -11.00 29.59 2.41
CA LYS A 420 -10.37 29.89 3.69
C LYS A 420 -8.86 29.77 3.57
N LYS A 421 -8.23 30.84 3.09
CA LYS A 421 -6.76 30.90 3.05
C LYS A 421 -6.17 30.71 4.46
N PRO A 422 -5.00 30.07 4.60
CA PRO A 422 -4.34 29.95 5.88
C PRO A 422 -3.93 31.33 6.41
N GLU A 423 -4.21 31.59 7.69
CA GLU A 423 -3.80 32.80 8.40
C GLU A 423 -2.43 32.57 9.03
N ILE A 424 -1.37 32.99 8.32
CA ILE A 424 0.02 32.78 8.75
C ILE A 424 0.75 34.12 8.72
N ASP A 425 1.27 34.51 9.88
CA ASP A 425 2.21 35.61 9.99
C ASP A 425 3.63 35.07 9.75
N PHE A 426 4.10 35.15 8.51
CA PHE A 426 5.41 34.61 8.13
C PHE A 426 6.57 35.22 8.93
N SER A 427 6.41 36.44 9.46
CA SER A 427 7.44 37.10 10.28
C SER A 427 7.61 36.47 11.66
N LYS A 428 6.61 35.70 12.12
CA LYS A 428 6.58 35.03 13.42
C LYS A 428 6.88 33.54 13.34
N LEU A 429 7.23 33.02 12.16
CA LEU A 429 7.69 31.65 12.05
C LEU A 429 9.07 31.50 12.73
N PRO A 430 9.31 30.41 13.48
CA PRO A 430 10.52 30.20 14.28
C PRO A 430 11.80 30.00 13.45
#